data_AF-A0A4Q3SN25-F1
#
_entry.id   AF-A0A4Q3SN25-F1
#
_cell.length_a   1.000
_cell.length_b   1.000
_cell.length_c   1.000
_cell.angle_alpha   90.00
_cell.angle_beta   90.00
_cell.angle_gamma   90.00
#
_symmetry.space_group_name_H-M   'P 1'
#
loop_
_entity.id
_entity.type
_entity.pdbx_description
1 polymer ?
#
loop_
_entity_poly.entity_id
_entity_poly.type
_entity_poly.pdbx_seq_one_letter_code
_entity_poly.pdbx_strand_id
1 'polypeptide(L)'
;MDIGALSSGIAAGERAALARGITLVESRRPDHQAGARTLLERLMPLTGRAQRVGITGVPGAGKSTTIEALGLNLTAAGHKVAVLAIDPSSGRTGGSILGDKTRMERLSVDPLAFIRPSPSGGTLG
;
A
#
# COMPACT_ATOMS: atom_id res chain seq x y z
N MET A 1 -12.52 12.36 13.21
CA MET A 1 -12.67 11.49 12.01
C MET A 1 -13.65 10.39 12.36
N ASP A 2 -14.66 10.14 11.54
CA ASP A 2 -15.58 9.03 11.77
C ASP A 2 -14.93 7.71 11.33
N ILE A 3 -14.56 6.87 12.30
CA ILE A 3 -13.91 5.57 12.06
C ILE A 3 -14.89 4.56 11.49
N GLY A 4 -16.19 4.66 11.81
CA GLY A 4 -17.23 3.81 11.26
C GLY A 4 -17.34 4.00 9.75
N ALA A 5 -17.58 5.25 9.32
CA ALA A 5 -17.65 5.60 7.91
C ALA A 5 -16.36 5.24 7.15
N LEU A 6 -15.19 5.47 7.77
CA LEU A 6 -13.90 5.12 7.16
C LEU A 6 -13.75 3.60 6.97
N SER A 7 -14.12 2.80 7.97
CA SER A 7 -14.05 1.34 7.89
C SER A 7 -14.97 0.77 6.80
N SER A 8 -16.19 1.30 6.68
CA SER A 8 -17.14 0.91 5.64
C SER A 8 -16.65 1.26 4.24
N GLY A 9 -16.09 2.47 4.05
CA GLY A 9 -15.50 2.86 2.77
C GLY A 9 -14.33 1.97 2.36
N ILE A 10 -13.46 1.58 3.31
CA ILE A 10 -12.37 0.63 3.04
C ILE A 10 -12.92 -0.74 2.65
N ALA A 11 -13.92 -1.25 3.37
CA ALA A 11 -14.55 -2.54 3.06
C ALA A 11 -15.24 -2.53 1.67
N ALA A 12 -15.79 -1.39 1.26
CA ALA A 12 -16.37 -1.18 -0.06
C ALA A 12 -15.33 -1.03 -1.19
N GLY A 13 -14.04 -0.94 -0.86
CA GLY A 13 -12.95 -0.79 -1.83
C GLY A 13 -12.72 0.65 -2.28
N GLU A 14 -13.19 1.66 -1.54
CA GLU A 14 -12.95 3.06 -1.87
C GLU A 14 -11.47 3.43 -1.70
N ARG A 15 -10.80 3.74 -2.81
CA ARG A 15 -9.36 4.09 -2.82
C ARG A 15 -9.04 5.27 -1.91
N ALA A 16 -9.91 6.28 -1.85
CA ALA A 16 -9.74 7.44 -0.98
C ALA A 16 -9.86 7.08 0.51
N ALA A 17 -10.77 6.18 0.87
CA ALA A 17 -10.91 5.68 2.23
C ALA A 17 -9.67 4.87 2.64
N LEU A 18 -9.17 4.00 1.75
CA LEU A 18 -7.94 3.23 1.98
C LEU A 18 -6.73 4.16 2.21
N ALA A 19 -6.54 5.16 1.36
CA ALA A 19 -5.45 6.14 1.52
C ALA A 19 -5.53 6.86 2.87
N ARG A 20 -6.72 7.35 3.27
CA ARG A 20 -6.93 7.99 4.58
C ARG A 20 -6.67 7.05 5.74
N GLY A 21 -7.13 5.80 5.66
CA GLY A 21 -6.91 4.78 6.69
C GLY A 21 -5.43 4.46 6.88
N ILE A 22 -4.69 4.34 5.78
CA ILE A 22 -3.24 4.19 5.78
C ILE A 22 -2.56 5.38 6.47
N THR A 23 -2.91 6.62 6.08
CA THR A 23 -2.34 7.84 6.70
C THR A 23 -2.66 7.90 8.20
N LEU A 24 -3.85 7.46 8.61
CA LEU A 24 -4.22 7.40 10.02
C LEU A 24 -3.32 6.42 10.79
N VAL A 25 -3.09 5.22 10.24
CA VAL A 25 -2.26 4.16 10.85
C VAL A 25 -0.80 4.59 10.98
N GLU A 26 -0.27 5.35 10.02
CA GLU A 26 1.13 5.79 10.04
C GLU A 26 1.37 7.07 10.85
N SER A 27 0.30 7.77 11.23
CA SER A 27 0.43 9.03 11.96
C SER A 27 1.03 8.81 13.34
N ARG A 28 2.08 9.58 13.66
CA ARG A 28 2.72 9.57 15.00
C ARG A 28 1.97 10.36 16.08
N ARG A 29 0.88 11.04 15.71
CA ARG A 29 0.11 11.84 16.68
C ARG A 29 -0.67 10.95 17.65
N PRO A 30 -0.62 11.19 18.97
CA PRO A 30 -1.31 10.36 19.96
C PRO A 30 -2.83 10.24 19.76
N ASP A 31 -3.48 11.30 19.30
CA ASP A 31 -4.93 11.34 19.02
C ASP A 31 -5.32 10.46 17.82
N HIS A 32 -4.43 10.30 16.84
CA HIS A 32 -4.63 9.41 15.71
C HIS A 32 -4.42 7.94 16.07
N GLN A 33 -3.53 7.63 17.01
CA GLN A 33 -3.19 6.26 17.40
C GLN A 33 -4.39 5.49 17.96
N ALA A 34 -5.22 6.14 18.78
CA ALA A 34 -6.45 5.53 19.29
C ALA A 34 -7.43 5.19 18.15
N GLY A 35 -7.64 6.12 17.21
CA GLY A 35 -8.49 5.91 16.04
C GLY A 35 -7.94 4.84 15.08
N ALA A 36 -6.63 4.79 14.89
CA ALA A 36 -5.96 3.77 14.08
C ALA A 36 -6.18 2.36 14.64
N ARG A 37 -6.05 2.19 15.96
CA ARG A 37 -6.30 0.91 16.62
C ARG A 37 -7.74 0.44 16.43
N THR A 38 -8.72 1.32 16.68
CA THR A 38 -10.14 1.01 16.46
C THR A 38 -10.44 0.67 14.99
N LEU A 39 -9.81 1.38 14.05
CA LEU A 39 -9.95 1.09 12.62
C LEU A 39 -9.42 -0.31 12.28
N LEU A 40 -8.23 -0.67 12.78
CA LEU A 40 -7.63 -1.98 12.55
C LEU A 40 -8.48 -3.10 13.16
N GLU A 41 -8.97 -2.95 14.39
CA GLU A 41 -9.85 -3.91 15.06
C GLU A 41 -11.12 -4.19 14.25
N ARG A 42 -11.73 -3.16 13.65
CA ARG A 42 -12.91 -3.29 12.77
C ARG A 42 -12.61 -4.02 11.47
N LEU A 43 -11.42 -3.81 10.90
CA LEU A 43 -11.04 -4.39 9.61
C LEU A 43 -10.43 -5.79 9.72
N MET A 44 -9.87 -6.16 10.88
CA MET A 44 -9.22 -7.45 11.14
C MET A 44 -10.00 -8.67 10.59
N PRO A 45 -11.33 -8.81 10.82
CA PRO A 45 -12.10 -9.95 10.31
C PRO A 45 -12.18 -10.06 8.77
N LEU A 46 -11.89 -8.98 8.05
CA LEU A 46 -11.91 -8.91 6.59
C LEU A 46 -10.54 -9.25 5.98
N THR A 47 -9.49 -9.35 6.80
CA THR A 47 -8.11 -9.59 6.35
C THR A 47 -7.79 -11.09 6.19
N GLY A 48 -6.57 -11.42 5.75
CA GLY A 48 -6.09 -12.81 5.66
C GLY A 48 -6.48 -13.58 4.39
N ARG A 49 -7.31 -13.00 3.53
CA ARG A 49 -7.81 -13.62 2.29
C ARG A 49 -6.98 -13.31 1.04
N ALA A 50 -5.82 -12.68 1.20
CA ALA A 50 -4.94 -12.27 0.12
C ALA A 50 -3.64 -13.09 0.13
N GLN A 51 -3.16 -13.44 -1.06
CA GLN A 51 -1.81 -13.98 -1.23
C GLN A 51 -0.78 -12.87 -1.04
N ARG A 52 0.24 -13.12 -0.22
CA ARG A 52 1.31 -12.16 0.09
C ARG A 52 2.62 -12.71 -0.45
N VAL A 53 3.21 -12.01 -1.42
CA VAL A 53 4.44 -12.42 -2.10
C VAL A 53 5.51 -11.35 -1.90
N GLY A 54 6.66 -11.75 -1.36
CA GLY A 54 7.84 -10.89 -1.26
C GLY A 54 8.71 -11.02 -2.51
N ILE A 55 9.10 -9.89 -3.10
CA ILE A 55 9.98 -9.83 -4.26
C ILE A 55 11.22 -9.03 -3.87
N THR A 56 12.40 -9.62 -4.05
CA THR A 56 13.69 -8.99 -3.74
C THR A 56 14.69 -9.22 -4.88
N GLY A 57 15.82 -8.52 -4.83
CA GLY A 57 16.87 -8.59 -5.85
C GLY A 57 17.76 -7.35 -5.83
N VAL A 58 18.95 -7.48 -6.41
CA VAL A 58 19.93 -6.38 -6.49
C VAL A 58 19.39 -5.18 -7.30
N PRO A 59 19.91 -3.96 -7.09
CA PRO A 59 19.62 -2.82 -7.97
C PRO A 59 19.90 -3.18 -9.44
N GLY A 60 19.00 -2.78 -10.35
CA GLY A 60 19.14 -3.10 -11.77
C GLY A 60 18.65 -4.49 -12.21
N ALA A 61 18.26 -5.39 -11.28
CA ALA A 61 17.78 -6.74 -11.60
C ALA A 61 16.41 -6.82 -12.32
N GLY A 62 15.84 -5.70 -12.78
CA GLY A 62 14.55 -5.69 -13.46
C GLY A 62 13.32 -5.87 -12.56
N LYS A 63 13.44 -5.75 -11.23
CA LYS A 63 12.34 -5.97 -10.28
C LYS A 63 11.05 -5.22 -10.64
N SER A 64 11.14 -3.91 -10.89
CA SER A 64 9.96 -3.10 -11.21
C SER A 64 9.29 -3.55 -12.50
N THR A 65 10.07 -3.93 -13.53
CA THR A 65 9.57 -4.48 -14.79
C THR A 65 8.84 -5.81 -14.57
N THR A 66 9.42 -6.70 -13.76
CA THR A 66 8.78 -7.98 -13.41
C THR A 66 7.49 -7.76 -12.62
N ILE A 67 7.49 -6.85 -11.65
CA ILE A 67 6.30 -6.52 -10.84
C ILE A 67 5.20 -5.91 -11.72
N GLU A 68 5.55 -5.01 -12.64
CA GLU A 68 4.58 -4.42 -13.57
C GLU A 68 3.95 -5.48 -14.47
N ALA A 69 4.76 -6.33 -15.12
CA ALA A 69 4.26 -7.38 -15.99
C ALA A 69 3.39 -8.40 -15.24
N LEU A 70 3.82 -8.84 -14.05
CA LEU A 70 3.05 -9.74 -13.20
C LEU A 70 1.74 -9.10 -12.75
N GLY A 71 1.79 -7.84 -12.30
CA GLY A 71 0.63 -7.10 -11.85
C GLY A 71 -0.42 -6.94 -12.95
N LEU A 72 0.01 -6.55 -14.16
CA LEU A 72 -0.88 -6.40 -15.31
C LEU A 72 -1.53 -7.74 -15.72
N ASN A 73 -0.77 -8.84 -15.66
CA ASN A 73 -1.32 -10.17 -15.94
C ASN A 73 -2.39 -10.55 -14.91
N LEU A 74 -2.16 -10.25 -13.62
CA LEU A 74 -3.10 -10.53 -12.55
C LEU A 74 -4.36 -9.65 -12.64
N THR A 75 -4.21 -8.34 -12.92
CA THR A 75 -5.36 -7.46 -13.09
C THR A 75 -6.18 -7.81 -14.34
N ALA A 76 -5.52 -8.20 -15.44
CA ALA A 76 -6.21 -8.73 -16.62
C ALA A 76 -7.00 -10.01 -16.34
N ALA A 77 -6.55 -10.83 -15.37
CA ALA A 77 -7.28 -12.00 -14.88
C ALA A 77 -8.37 -11.67 -13.84
N GLY A 78 -8.62 -10.38 -13.56
CA GLY A 78 -9.66 -9.91 -12.63
C GLY A 78 -9.22 -9.86 -11.16
N HIS A 79 -7.94 -10.05 -10.85
CA HIS A 79 -7.42 -9.90 -9.49
C HIS A 79 -7.19 -8.44 -9.12
N LYS A 80 -7.41 -8.10 -7.85
CA LYS A 80 -6.99 -6.82 -7.27
C LYS A 80 -5.55 -6.95 -6.77
N VAL A 81 -4.67 -6.06 -7.22
CA VAL A 81 -3.23 -6.12 -6.91
C VAL A 81 -2.83 -4.93 -6.06
N ALA A 82 -2.06 -5.17 -5.00
CA ALA A 82 -1.43 -4.12 -4.22
C ALA A 82 0.08 -4.30 -4.23
N VAL A 83 0.81 -3.23 -4.55
CA VAL A 83 2.28 -3.19 -4.51
C VAL A 83 2.71 -2.25 -3.40
N LEU A 84 3.39 -2.80 -2.40
CA LEU A 84 3.94 -2.06 -1.27
C LEU A 84 5.47 -2.10 -1.39
N ALA A 85 6.08 -0.96 -1.73
CA ALA A 85 7.53 -0.87 -1.79
C ALA A 85 8.11 -0.68 -0.38
N ILE A 86 9.18 -1.43 -0.07
CA ILE A 86 9.94 -1.30 1.18
C ILE A 86 11.38 -0.99 0.78
N ASP A 87 11.85 0.21 1.12
CA ASP A 87 13.23 0.65 0.87
C ASP A 87 13.87 1.09 2.18
N PRO A 88 14.82 0.32 2.76
CA PRO A 88 15.49 0.67 4.01
C PRO A 88 16.34 1.95 3.91
N SER A 89 16.70 2.40 2.71
CA SER A 89 17.44 3.65 2.51
C SER A 89 16.56 4.90 2.68
N SER A 90 15.22 4.75 2.64
CA SER A 90 14.25 5.85 2.72
C SER A 90 14.34 6.66 4.01
N GLY A 91 14.84 6.07 5.09
CA GLY A 91 15.07 6.75 6.38
C GLY A 91 16.18 7.81 6.33
N ARG A 92 17.10 7.76 5.35
CA ARG A 92 18.17 8.75 5.18
C ARG A 92 17.83 9.84 4.16
N THR A 93 16.98 9.55 3.18
CA THR A 93 16.70 10.44 2.04
C THR A 93 15.30 11.07 2.06
N GLY A 94 14.47 10.79 3.06
CA GLY A 94 13.15 11.41 3.21
C GLY A 94 12.04 10.77 2.37
N GLY A 95 12.22 9.51 1.96
CA GLY A 95 11.23 8.73 1.22
C GLY A 95 11.38 8.80 -0.31
N SER A 96 11.25 7.65 -0.96
CA SER A 96 11.17 7.55 -2.43
C SER A 96 9.75 7.91 -2.87
N ILE A 97 9.40 9.19 -2.84
CA ILE A 97 8.05 9.68 -3.19
C ILE A 97 7.71 9.37 -4.66
N LEU A 98 8.71 9.33 -5.54
CA LEU A 98 8.51 9.20 -7.00
C LEU A 98 9.20 7.99 -7.65
N GLY A 99 10.26 7.43 -7.07
CA GLY A 99 11.19 6.54 -7.78
C GLY A 99 10.62 5.20 -8.25
N ASP A 100 9.59 4.69 -7.57
CA ASP A 100 8.94 3.42 -7.94
C ASP A 100 7.65 3.59 -8.75
N LYS A 101 6.94 4.71 -8.59
CA LYS A 101 5.72 4.98 -9.39
C LYS A 101 6.06 5.27 -10.85
N THR A 102 7.18 5.94 -11.14
CA THR A 102 7.65 6.21 -12.51
C THR A 102 8.21 4.98 -13.23
N ARG A 103 8.48 3.88 -12.51
CA ARG A 103 9.02 2.64 -13.10
C ARG A 103 7.94 1.60 -13.44
N MET A 104 6.68 1.85 -13.08
CA MET A 104 5.53 0.96 -13.30
C MET A 104 4.35 1.78 -13.85
N GLU A 105 4.56 2.47 -14.97
CA GLU A 105 3.64 3.45 -15.55
C GLU A 105 2.25 2.86 -15.81
N ARG A 106 2.17 1.66 -16.39
CA ARG A 106 0.91 1.04 -16.80
C ARG A 106 0.15 0.51 -15.59
N LEU A 107 0.85 -0.18 -14.69
CA LEU A 107 0.22 -0.72 -13.48
C LEU A 107 -0.22 0.41 -12.54
N SER A 108 0.48 1.56 -12.54
CA SER A 108 0.15 2.67 -11.64
C SER A 108 -1.21 3.33 -11.92
N VAL A 109 -1.68 3.26 -13.16
CA VAL A 109 -2.99 3.81 -13.60
C VAL A 109 -4.09 2.76 -13.68
N ASP A 110 -3.77 1.49 -13.45
CA ASP A 110 -4.75 0.40 -13.47
C ASP A 110 -5.74 0.53 -12.28
N PRO A 111 -7.06 0.57 -12.53
CA PRO A 111 -8.06 0.72 -11.48
C PRO A 111 -8.10 -0.46 -10.49
N LEU A 112 -7.65 -1.65 -10.89
CA LEU A 112 -7.54 -2.84 -10.04
C LEU A 112 -6.20 -2.92 -9.30
N ALA A 113 -5.25 -2.02 -9.59
CA ALA A 113 -3.96 -1.94 -8.92
C ALA A 113 -3.87 -0.76 -7.95
N PHE A 114 -3.22 -0.98 -6.81
CA PHE A 114 -2.87 0.06 -5.85
C PHE A 114 -1.38 0.03 -5.55
N ILE A 115 -0.66 1.10 -5.92
CA ILE A 115 0.79 1.19 -5.72
C ILE A 115 1.11 2.22 -4.65
N ARG A 116 1.88 1.76 -3.66
CA ARG A 116 2.32 2.57 -2.54
C ARG A 116 3.85 2.61 -2.43
N PRO A 117 4.48 3.79 -2.53
CA PRO A 117 5.91 3.93 -2.32
C PRO A 117 6.29 3.72 -0.84
N SER A 118 7.57 3.41 -0.60
CA SER A 118 8.12 3.27 0.76
C SER A 118 7.89 4.55 1.57
N PRO A 119 7.35 4.45 2.80
CA PRO A 119 7.13 5.61 3.64
C PRO A 119 8.45 6.31 4.02
N SER A 120 8.38 7.63 4.19
CA SER A 120 9.45 8.47 4.72
C SER A 120 9.56 8.26 6.24
N GLY A 121 10.13 7.13 6.64
CA GLY A 121 10.50 6.85 8.02
C GLY A 121 9.57 5.91 8.77
N GLY A 122 10.19 4.97 9.49
CA GLY A 122 9.53 4.11 10.46
C GLY A 122 9.34 2.68 9.98
N THR A 123 9.77 1.74 10.81
CA THR A 123 9.50 0.31 10.73
C THR A 123 8.06 0.03 10.32
N LEU A 124 7.87 -0.68 9.20
CA LEU A 124 6.60 -1.32 8.88
C LEU A 124 6.46 -2.56 9.79
N GLY A 125 6.11 -2.32 11.06
CA GLY A 125 5.94 -3.38 12.06
C GLY A 125 7.26 -3.94 12.57
#